data_AF-A0A2D4J459-F1
#
_entry.id   AF-A0A2D4J459-F1
#
_cell.length_a   1.000
_cell.length_b   1.000
_cell.length_c   1.000
_cell.angle_alpha   90.00
_cell.angle_beta   90.00
_cell.angle_gamma   90.00
#
_symmetry.space_group_name_H-M   'P 1'
#
loop_
_entity.id
_entity.type
_entity.pdbx_description
1 polymer ?
#
loop_
_entity_poly.entity_id
_entity_poly.type
_entity_poly.pdbx_seq_one_letter_code
_entity_poly.pdbx_strand_id
1 'polypeptide(L)'
;MEVKKKALEEEKRRREQLEKRLQEETSQRQKLIEKEVKIREKQRSQSRPLTRYLPVRKEDFDLRGHIETAGHNIETCYHVSLTEKTCRGFLVKMGGKIKTWKKRWFVFDRNKRTFSYYADKHETKLKGVIYFQAIEEVYYDHLKNACKSPNPLLTFSVKTHDRIYYMVAPSPEAMRIWMDVIVTGAEGCKQKSSHSLLNRSDQPKLAYNKLKGRNPGVVFLPGIFSNMNGVKALALEDFCKSVGHAFVRFDYRGCGSSEGSVKDCTIGKWRKDVLSVLDELTEGPQILVGSSLGGWLMLHAAIARPEKIAALVGIAVAADHIVSTFQQLPVE
;
A
#
# COMPACT_ATOMS: atom_id res chain seq x y z
N MET A 1 -52.11 62.23 -28.53
CA MET A 1 -52.51 61.31 -27.44
C MET A 1 -52.53 59.85 -27.90
N GLU A 2 -53.10 59.53 -29.07
CA GLU A 2 -53.08 58.17 -29.67
C GLU A 2 -51.70 57.50 -29.76
N VAL A 3 -50.69 58.22 -30.28
CA VAL A 3 -49.38 57.64 -30.59
C VAL A 3 -48.63 57.19 -29.34
N LYS A 4 -48.71 57.97 -28.25
CA LYS A 4 -48.13 57.60 -26.95
C LYS A 4 -48.85 56.40 -26.32
N LYS A 5 -50.16 56.27 -26.54
CA LYS A 5 -50.95 55.15 -26.03
C LYS A 5 -50.61 53.84 -26.77
N LYS A 6 -50.47 53.90 -28.10
CA LYS A 6 -50.00 52.77 -28.91
C LYS A 6 -48.57 52.34 -28.56
N ALA A 7 -47.65 53.30 -28.39
CA ALA A 7 -46.27 52.99 -27.97
C ALA A 7 -46.22 52.31 -26.58
N LEU A 8 -47.07 52.74 -25.65
CA LEU A 8 -47.16 52.13 -24.32
C LEU A 8 -47.73 50.70 -24.36
N GLU A 9 -48.73 50.45 -25.20
CA GLU A 9 -49.29 49.10 -25.41
C GLU A 9 -48.27 48.16 -26.08
N GLU A 10 -47.51 48.66 -27.04
CA GLU A 10 -46.45 47.88 -27.70
C GLU A 10 -45.30 47.55 -26.75
N GLU A 11 -44.92 48.49 -25.87
CA GLU A 11 -43.90 48.23 -24.85
C GLU A 11 -44.38 47.23 -23.79
N LYS A 12 -45.65 47.30 -23.36
CA LYS A 12 -46.26 46.28 -22.48
C LYS A 12 -46.20 44.89 -23.12
N ARG A 13 -46.61 44.76 -24.38
CA ARG A 13 -46.57 43.49 -25.12
C ARG A 13 -45.14 42.95 -25.22
N ARG A 14 -44.16 43.84 -25.43
CA ARG A 14 -42.73 43.46 -25.49
C ARG A 14 -42.21 42.98 -24.13
N ARG A 15 -42.62 43.60 -23.03
CA ARG A 15 -42.28 43.17 -21.67
C ARG A 15 -42.88 41.82 -21.34
N GLU A 16 -44.16 41.60 -21.65
CA GLU A 16 -44.83 40.30 -21.45
C GLU A 16 -44.14 39.17 -22.24
N GLN A 17 -43.72 39.44 -23.48
CA GLN A 17 -42.97 38.47 -24.29
C GLN A 17 -41.56 38.19 -23.75
N LEU A 18 -40.92 39.18 -23.11
CA LEU A 18 -39.61 39.00 -22.47
C LEU A 18 -39.75 38.22 -21.17
N GLU A 19 -40.76 38.51 -20.35
CA GLU A 19 -41.05 37.75 -19.13
C GLU A 19 -41.37 36.29 -19.42
N LYS A 20 -42.16 36.03 -20.48
CA LYS A 20 -42.47 34.66 -20.90
C LYS A 20 -41.22 33.89 -21.32
N ARG A 21 -40.33 34.53 -22.11
CA ARG A 21 -39.04 33.93 -22.51
C ARG A 21 -38.13 33.69 -21.31
N LEU A 22 -38.07 34.63 -20.38
CA LEU A 22 -37.28 34.49 -19.16
C LEU A 22 -37.79 33.33 -18.29
N GLN A 23 -39.11 33.16 -18.15
CA GLN A 23 -39.71 32.02 -17.45
C GLN A 23 -39.39 30.68 -18.13
N GLU A 24 -39.47 30.62 -19.46
CA GLU A 24 -39.13 29.42 -20.24
C GLU A 24 -37.65 29.04 -20.08
N GLU A 25 -36.74 30.02 -20.18
CA GLU A 25 -35.29 29.82 -20.01
C GLU A 25 -34.95 29.39 -18.58
N THR A 26 -35.58 30.02 -17.58
CA THR A 26 -35.40 29.66 -16.17
C THR A 26 -35.89 28.24 -15.90
N SER A 27 -37.03 27.84 -16.48
CA SER A 27 -37.55 26.48 -16.38
C SER A 27 -36.61 25.46 -17.02
N GLN A 28 -36.03 25.77 -18.18
CA GLN A 28 -35.05 24.91 -18.83
C GLN A 28 -33.76 24.77 -17.99
N ARG A 29 -33.25 25.88 -17.46
CA ARG A 29 -32.07 25.88 -16.60
C ARG A 29 -32.29 25.07 -15.32
N GLN A 30 -33.48 25.18 -14.72
CA GLN A 30 -33.86 24.40 -13.54
C GLN A 30 -33.89 22.90 -13.85
N LYS A 31 -34.46 22.49 -15.00
CA LYS A 31 -34.46 21.08 -15.44
C LYS A 31 -33.05 20.54 -15.68
N LEU A 32 -32.15 21.36 -16.22
CA LEU A 32 -30.74 20.98 -16.40
C LEU A 32 -30.03 20.80 -15.06
N ILE A 33 -30.26 21.70 -14.09
CA ILE A 33 -29.72 21.59 -12.73
C ILE A 33 -30.26 20.33 -12.05
N GLU A 34 -31.57 20.07 -12.11
CA GLU A 34 -32.16 18.85 -11.54
C GLU A 34 -31.61 17.58 -12.18
N LYS A 35 -31.40 17.58 -13.50
CA LYS A 35 -30.78 16.45 -14.20
C LYS A 35 -29.34 16.24 -13.76
N GLU A 36 -28.57 17.31 -13.60
CA GLU A 36 -27.18 17.27 -13.11
C GLU A 36 -27.11 16.81 -11.64
N VAL A 37 -28.01 17.29 -10.78
CA VAL A 37 -28.14 16.86 -9.39
C VAL A 37 -28.49 15.37 -9.33
N LYS A 38 -29.46 14.89 -10.12
CA LYS A 38 -29.78 13.45 -10.22
C LYS A 38 -28.61 12.62 -10.72
N ILE A 39 -27.81 13.12 -11.68
CA ILE A 39 -26.59 12.45 -12.13
C ILE A 39 -25.57 12.37 -11.00
N ARG A 40 -25.36 13.48 -10.26
CA ARG A 40 -24.45 13.53 -9.11
C ARG A 40 -24.92 12.67 -7.95
N GLU A 41 -26.21 12.62 -7.64
CA GLU A 41 -26.78 11.74 -6.62
C GLU A 41 -26.71 10.27 -7.03
N LYS A 42 -26.91 9.95 -8.32
CA LYS A 42 -26.67 8.61 -8.86
C LYS A 42 -25.20 8.23 -8.78
N GLN A 43 -24.28 9.15 -9.10
CA GLN A 43 -22.85 8.94 -8.89
C GLN A 43 -22.49 8.83 -7.40
N ARG A 44 -23.16 9.58 -6.52
CA ARG A 44 -22.93 9.57 -5.06
C ARG A 44 -23.48 8.31 -4.38
N SER A 45 -24.58 7.76 -4.90
CA SER A 45 -25.15 6.47 -4.47
C SER A 45 -24.40 5.28 -5.06
N GLN A 46 -23.82 5.42 -6.26
CA GLN A 46 -22.88 4.44 -6.83
C GLN A 46 -21.49 4.53 -6.20
N SER A 47 -21.04 5.71 -5.77
CA SER A 47 -19.84 5.89 -4.97
C SER A 47 -20.15 5.48 -3.54
N ARG A 48 -19.87 4.21 -3.25
CA ARG A 48 -19.97 3.66 -1.90
C ARG A 48 -19.17 4.52 -0.91
N PRO A 49 -19.59 4.63 0.36
CA PRO A 49 -18.82 5.31 1.38
C PRO A 49 -17.39 4.74 1.44
N LEU A 50 -16.38 5.59 1.21
CA LEU A 50 -14.95 5.28 1.33
C LEU A 50 -14.56 4.72 2.72
N THR A 51 -15.46 4.84 3.70
CA THR A 51 -15.27 4.44 5.10
C THR A 51 -15.36 2.94 5.37
N ARG A 52 -15.83 2.11 4.43
CA ARG A 52 -15.89 0.63 4.60
C ARG A 52 -14.63 -0.12 4.15
N TYR A 53 -13.71 0.57 3.49
CA TYR A 53 -12.49 0.00 2.90
C TYR A 53 -11.23 0.27 3.74
N LEU A 54 -11.40 0.44 5.06
CA LEU A 54 -10.27 0.56 5.97
C LEU A 54 -9.85 -0.84 6.42
N PRO A 55 -8.55 -1.20 6.34
CA PRO A 55 -8.07 -2.50 6.79
C PRO A 55 -8.46 -2.73 8.25
N VAL A 56 -9.13 -3.84 8.55
CA VAL A 56 -9.51 -4.19 9.92
C VAL A 56 -8.36 -4.96 10.57
N ARG A 57 -7.74 -4.34 11.58
CA ARG A 57 -6.48 -4.82 12.19
C ARG A 57 -6.67 -5.63 13.48
N LYS A 58 -7.88 -6.10 13.76
CA LYS A 58 -8.10 -6.97 14.92
C LYS A 58 -7.48 -8.35 14.65
N GLU A 59 -6.74 -8.89 15.61
CA GLU A 59 -6.19 -10.25 15.51
C GLU A 59 -7.32 -11.28 15.33
N ASP A 60 -8.47 -11.05 15.99
CA ASP A 60 -9.71 -11.84 15.87
C ASP A 60 -10.59 -11.44 14.68
N PHE A 61 -10.03 -10.80 13.64
CA PHE A 61 -10.82 -10.41 12.49
C PHE A 61 -11.28 -11.63 11.67
N ASP A 62 -12.57 -11.92 11.73
CA ASP A 62 -13.24 -12.89 10.86
C ASP A 62 -13.46 -12.28 9.47
N LEU A 63 -12.66 -12.73 8.51
CA LEU A 63 -12.77 -12.34 7.10
C LEU A 63 -14.13 -12.75 6.51
N ARG A 64 -14.65 -13.93 6.87
CA ARG A 64 -15.89 -14.45 6.29
C ARG A 64 -17.07 -13.61 6.76
N GLY A 65 -17.23 -13.45 8.07
CA GLY A 65 -18.28 -12.62 8.65
C GLY A 65 -18.21 -11.16 8.21
N HIS A 66 -17.01 -10.60 8.01
CA HIS A 66 -16.87 -9.25 7.46
C HIS A 66 -17.41 -9.12 6.04
N ILE A 67 -17.08 -10.07 5.15
CA ILE A 67 -17.53 -10.05 3.76
C ILE A 67 -19.05 -10.27 3.67
N GLU A 68 -19.62 -11.15 4.52
CA GLU A 68 -21.07 -11.32 4.65
C GLU A 68 -21.74 -10.03 5.12
N THR A 69 -21.18 -9.37 6.15
CA THR A 69 -21.68 -8.08 6.67
C THR A 69 -21.54 -6.94 5.65
N ALA A 70 -20.56 -7.02 4.74
CA ALA A 70 -20.41 -6.10 3.62
C ALA A 70 -21.52 -6.26 2.55
N GLY A 71 -22.34 -7.31 2.66
CA GLY A 71 -23.50 -7.56 1.80
C GLY A 71 -23.22 -8.55 0.67
N HIS A 72 -22.11 -9.30 0.73
CA HIS A 72 -21.80 -10.35 -0.25
C HIS A 72 -22.50 -11.64 0.12
N ASN A 73 -23.15 -12.27 -0.86
CA ASN A 73 -23.74 -13.60 -0.70
C ASN A 73 -22.73 -14.66 -1.14
N ILE A 74 -21.97 -15.19 -0.17
CA ILE A 74 -20.91 -16.17 -0.42
C ILE A 74 -21.49 -17.49 -0.96
N GLU A 75 -22.67 -17.90 -0.48
CA GLU A 75 -23.31 -19.17 -0.88
C GLU A 75 -23.64 -19.19 -2.38
N THR A 76 -24.03 -18.04 -2.93
CA THR A 76 -24.34 -17.91 -4.37
C THR A 76 -23.10 -17.78 -5.25
N CYS A 77 -21.91 -17.55 -4.66
CA CYS A 77 -20.68 -17.32 -5.40
C CYS A 77 -19.73 -18.53 -5.34
N TYR A 78 -20.07 -19.60 -6.06
CA TYR A 78 -19.29 -20.85 -6.14
C TYR A 78 -17.85 -20.72 -6.68
N HIS A 79 -17.49 -19.54 -7.19
CA HIS A 79 -16.17 -19.26 -7.75
C HIS A 79 -15.10 -18.99 -6.68
N VAL A 80 -15.53 -18.70 -5.45
CA VAL A 80 -14.67 -18.31 -4.34
C VAL A 80 -14.98 -19.19 -3.12
N SER A 81 -13.94 -19.69 -2.47
CA SER A 81 -14.05 -20.40 -1.20
C SER A 81 -13.46 -19.52 -0.11
N LEU A 82 -14.33 -19.02 0.79
CA LEU A 82 -13.98 -18.10 1.86
C LEU A 82 -14.04 -18.79 3.23
N THR A 83 -13.03 -18.58 4.05
CA THR A 83 -12.99 -18.93 5.48
C THR A 83 -12.66 -17.67 6.30
N GLU A 84 -12.66 -17.80 7.63
CA GLU A 84 -12.30 -16.71 8.54
C GLU A 84 -10.94 -16.05 8.26
N LYS A 85 -10.02 -16.79 7.63
CA LYS A 85 -8.62 -16.34 7.41
C LYS A 85 -8.15 -16.43 5.97
N THR A 86 -8.90 -17.07 5.09
CA THR A 86 -8.42 -17.36 3.73
C THR A 86 -9.51 -17.17 2.69
N CYS A 87 -9.11 -16.72 1.51
CA CYS A 87 -9.97 -16.63 0.32
C CYS A 87 -9.26 -17.33 -0.84
N ARG A 88 -9.93 -18.27 -1.49
CA ARG A 88 -9.37 -19.05 -2.59
C ARG A 88 -10.28 -19.03 -3.80
N GLY A 89 -9.70 -19.10 -4.99
CA GLY A 89 -10.49 -19.13 -6.22
C GLY A 89 -9.64 -18.92 -7.46
N PHE A 90 -10.24 -19.15 -8.63
CA PHE A 90 -9.55 -18.91 -9.89
C PHE A 90 -9.67 -17.45 -10.33
N LEU A 91 -8.54 -16.86 -10.72
CA LEU A 91 -8.48 -15.61 -11.46
C LEU A 91 -7.62 -15.80 -12.72
N VAL A 92 -7.90 -15.03 -13.76
CA VAL A 92 -7.03 -14.97 -14.94
C VAL A 92 -6.15 -13.75 -14.80
N LYS A 93 -4.83 -13.94 -14.76
CA LYS A 93 -3.88 -12.84 -14.59
C LYS A 93 -3.06 -12.58 -15.85
N MET A 94 -2.70 -11.32 -16.07
CA MET A 94 -1.73 -10.96 -17.10
C MET A 94 -0.29 -11.30 -16.63
N GLY A 95 0.51 -11.84 -17.53
CA GLY A 95 1.94 -12.09 -17.28
C GLY A 95 2.76 -10.79 -17.25
N GLY A 96 3.88 -10.82 -16.51
CA GLY A 96 4.73 -9.65 -16.28
C GLY A 96 5.56 -9.26 -17.51
N LYS A 97 6.56 -10.10 -17.83
CA LYS A 97 7.45 -9.94 -18.99
C LYS A 97 6.72 -10.23 -20.30
N ILE A 98 5.98 -11.34 -20.34
CA ILE A 98 5.16 -11.74 -21.47
C ILE A 98 3.70 -11.45 -21.12
N LYS A 99 3.03 -10.60 -21.88
CA LYS A 99 1.66 -10.13 -21.62
C LYS A 99 0.57 -11.15 -21.99
N THR A 100 0.82 -12.43 -21.72
CA THR A 100 -0.18 -13.50 -21.89
C THR A 100 -1.09 -13.60 -20.67
N TRP A 101 -2.37 -13.88 -20.90
CA TRP A 101 -3.35 -14.14 -19.84
C TRP A 101 -3.34 -15.61 -19.45
N LYS A 102 -3.25 -15.91 -18.15
CA LYS A 102 -3.25 -17.29 -17.66
C LYS A 102 -4.15 -17.44 -16.44
N LYS A 103 -5.02 -18.45 -16.47
CA LYS A 103 -5.83 -18.88 -15.32
C LYS A 103 -4.91 -19.47 -14.24
N ARG A 104 -5.07 -19.00 -13.01
CA ARG A 104 -4.29 -19.42 -11.84
C ARG A 104 -5.20 -19.53 -10.64
N TRP A 105 -4.87 -20.46 -9.75
CA TRP A 105 -5.53 -20.58 -8.46
C TRP A 105 -4.90 -19.58 -7.51
N PHE A 106 -5.68 -18.61 -7.03
CA PHE A 106 -5.22 -17.61 -6.09
C PHE A 106 -5.62 -18.00 -4.68
N VAL A 107 -4.71 -17.72 -3.75
CA VAL A 107 -4.88 -17.97 -2.31
C VAL A 107 -4.47 -16.71 -1.58
N PHE A 108 -5.46 -16.05 -1.03
CA PHE A 108 -5.29 -15.00 -0.03
C PHE A 108 -5.27 -15.66 1.35
N ASP A 109 -4.19 -15.46 2.10
CA ASP A 109 -3.97 -16.08 3.40
C ASP A 109 -3.52 -15.04 4.42
N ARG A 110 -4.37 -14.79 5.42
CA ARG A 110 -4.09 -13.84 6.50
C ARG A 110 -2.99 -14.32 7.44
N ASN A 111 -2.93 -15.61 7.76
CA ASN A 111 -1.90 -16.15 8.65
C ASN A 111 -0.52 -16.00 8.02
N LYS A 112 -0.40 -16.27 6.72
CA LYS A 112 0.85 -16.11 5.98
C LYS A 112 1.11 -14.66 5.55
N ARG A 113 0.10 -13.79 5.63
CA ARG A 113 0.13 -12.40 5.14
C ARG A 113 0.50 -12.30 3.66
N THR A 114 -0.01 -13.23 2.86
CA THR A 114 0.32 -13.35 1.43
C THR A 114 -0.91 -13.50 0.55
N PHE A 115 -0.84 -12.90 -0.62
CA PHE A 115 -1.70 -13.16 -1.77
C PHE A 115 -0.90 -13.92 -2.83
N SER A 116 -0.99 -15.24 -2.81
CA SER A 116 -0.19 -16.15 -3.63
C SER A 116 -1.01 -16.76 -4.76
N TYR A 117 -0.34 -17.25 -5.80
CA TYR A 117 -1.01 -17.94 -6.90
C TYR A 117 -0.24 -19.16 -7.41
N TYR A 118 -1.00 -20.19 -7.74
CA TYR A 118 -0.53 -21.54 -8.08
C TYR A 118 -0.97 -21.94 -9.50
N ALA A 119 -0.36 -23.01 -10.01
CA ALA A 119 -0.74 -23.59 -11.29
C ALA A 119 -2.20 -24.07 -11.31
N ASP A 120 -2.65 -24.69 -10.21
CA ASP A 120 -3.93 -25.38 -10.08
C ASP A 120 -4.47 -25.29 -8.64
N LYS A 121 -5.69 -25.80 -8.45
CA LYS A 121 -6.43 -25.77 -7.17
C LYS A 121 -5.83 -26.62 -6.05
N HIS A 122 -4.93 -27.54 -6.39
CA HIS A 122 -4.27 -28.41 -5.41
C HIS A 122 -3.03 -27.75 -4.81
N GLU A 123 -2.75 -26.49 -5.19
CA GLU A 123 -1.67 -25.66 -4.64
C GLU A 123 -0.28 -26.31 -4.82
N THR A 124 -0.15 -27.23 -5.79
CA THR A 124 1.05 -28.08 -6.00
C THR A 124 2.28 -27.29 -6.44
N LYS A 125 2.08 -26.25 -7.26
CA LYS A 125 3.16 -25.46 -7.86
C LYS A 125 2.90 -23.97 -7.72
N LEU A 126 3.58 -23.38 -6.73
CA LEU A 126 3.60 -21.94 -6.53
C LEU A 126 4.20 -21.22 -7.76
N LYS A 127 3.50 -20.20 -8.24
CA LYS A 127 3.90 -19.39 -9.42
C LYS A 127 4.29 -17.97 -9.06
N GLY A 128 3.82 -17.47 -7.92
CA GLY A 128 4.26 -16.20 -7.38
C GLY A 128 3.51 -15.82 -6.11
N VAL A 129 4.07 -14.84 -5.42
CA VAL A 129 3.59 -14.33 -4.13
C VAL A 129 3.52 -12.82 -4.22
N ILE A 130 2.45 -12.25 -3.70
CA ILE A 130 2.26 -10.83 -3.47
C ILE A 130 2.10 -10.66 -1.97
N TYR A 131 3.07 -10.04 -1.31
CA TYR A 131 2.99 -9.78 0.12
C TYR A 131 2.00 -8.66 0.39
N PHE A 132 1.23 -8.75 1.48
CA PHE A 132 0.23 -7.72 1.81
C PHE A 132 0.84 -6.33 1.96
N GLN A 133 2.07 -6.24 2.51
CA GLN A 133 2.79 -4.97 2.65
C GLN A 133 3.17 -4.35 1.29
N ALA A 134 3.26 -5.16 0.23
CA ALA A 134 3.61 -4.67 -1.09
C ALA A 134 2.41 -4.07 -1.84
N ILE A 135 1.17 -4.29 -1.38
CA ILE A 135 -0.05 -3.82 -2.03
C ILE A 135 -0.28 -2.35 -1.64
N GLU A 136 -0.24 -1.46 -2.63
CA GLU A 136 -0.48 -0.03 -2.43
C GLU A 136 -1.96 0.31 -2.58
N GLU A 137 -2.60 -0.29 -3.58
CA GLU A 137 -3.95 0.07 -4.00
C GLU A 137 -4.58 -1.09 -4.78
N VAL A 138 -5.89 -1.23 -4.64
CA VAL A 138 -6.72 -2.13 -5.46
C VAL A 138 -7.85 -1.29 -6.03
N TYR A 139 -8.00 -1.30 -7.35
CA TYR A 139 -8.99 -0.48 -8.03
C TYR A 139 -9.57 -1.19 -9.23
N TYR A 140 -10.81 -0.80 -9.57
CA TYR A 140 -11.44 -1.21 -10.81
C TYR A 140 -10.82 -0.40 -11.96
N ASP A 141 -10.34 -1.09 -13.00
CA ASP A 141 -9.64 -0.42 -14.10
C ASP A 141 -10.63 0.15 -15.12
N HIS A 142 -10.95 1.44 -14.99
CA HIS A 142 -11.85 2.15 -15.90
C HIS A 142 -11.16 2.67 -17.18
N LEU A 143 -9.86 2.44 -17.41
CA LEU A 143 -9.08 3.10 -18.48
C LEU A 143 -8.16 2.17 -19.28
N LYS A 144 -8.02 2.48 -20.57
CA LYS A 144 -7.07 2.09 -21.66
C LYS A 144 -6.34 0.72 -21.67
N ASN A 145 -5.96 0.08 -20.57
CA ASN A 145 -5.25 -1.22 -20.57
C ASN A 145 -6.20 -2.42 -20.48
N ALA A 146 -7.41 -2.22 -19.93
CA ALA A 146 -8.46 -3.23 -19.91
C ALA A 146 -8.89 -3.68 -21.32
N CYS A 147 -8.64 -2.89 -22.39
CA CYS A 147 -8.97 -3.29 -23.76
C CYS A 147 -8.21 -4.52 -24.27
N LYS A 148 -7.05 -4.85 -23.65
CA LYS A 148 -6.29 -6.07 -23.93
C LYS A 148 -6.72 -7.24 -23.04
N SER A 149 -7.67 -7.03 -22.13
CA SER A 149 -8.21 -8.05 -21.26
C SER A 149 -9.20 -8.92 -22.02
N PRO A 150 -9.23 -10.24 -21.74
CA PRO A 150 -10.28 -11.14 -22.24
C PRO A 150 -11.69 -10.69 -21.84
N ASN A 151 -11.83 -10.01 -20.69
CA ASN A 151 -13.11 -9.46 -20.25
C ASN A 151 -12.89 -8.15 -19.47
N PRO A 152 -12.93 -6.99 -20.16
CA PRO A 152 -12.67 -5.69 -19.54
C PRO A 152 -13.59 -5.37 -18.36
N LEU A 153 -14.87 -5.78 -18.41
CA LEU A 153 -15.87 -5.48 -17.38
C LEU A 153 -15.66 -6.25 -16.06
N LEU A 154 -14.86 -7.33 -16.11
CA LEU A 154 -14.52 -8.14 -14.95
C LEU A 154 -13.04 -7.99 -14.56
N THR A 155 -12.38 -6.94 -15.07
CA THR A 155 -10.95 -6.70 -14.83
C THR A 155 -10.74 -5.70 -13.71
N PHE A 156 -9.93 -6.08 -12.73
CA PHE A 156 -9.46 -5.22 -11.66
C PHE A 156 -7.94 -5.27 -11.54
N SER A 157 -7.38 -4.24 -10.91
CA SER A 157 -5.94 -4.07 -10.78
C SER A 157 -5.51 -4.07 -9.31
N VAL A 158 -4.44 -4.81 -9.03
CA VAL A 158 -3.73 -4.76 -7.74
C VAL A 158 -2.38 -4.08 -8.00
N LYS A 159 -2.24 -2.84 -7.54
CA LYS A 159 -1.01 -2.07 -7.64
C LYS A 159 -0.09 -2.44 -6.49
N THR A 160 1.14 -2.78 -6.83
CA THR A 160 2.21 -3.01 -5.87
C THR A 160 3.38 -2.06 -6.14
N HIS A 161 4.33 -1.99 -5.20
CA HIS A 161 5.53 -1.15 -5.31
C HIS A 161 6.39 -1.47 -6.56
N ASP A 162 6.39 -2.74 -7.00
CA ASP A 162 7.18 -3.20 -8.13
C ASP A 162 6.41 -3.15 -9.45
N ARG A 163 5.14 -3.55 -9.44
CA ARG A 163 4.30 -3.58 -10.66
C ARG A 163 2.81 -3.62 -10.39
N ILE A 164 2.02 -3.46 -11.46
CA ILE A 164 0.58 -3.64 -11.45
C ILE A 164 0.22 -5.06 -11.92
N TYR A 165 -0.62 -5.73 -11.13
CA TYR A 165 -1.21 -7.02 -11.47
C TYR A 165 -2.63 -6.82 -11.99
N TYR A 166 -2.84 -7.12 -13.27
CA TYR A 166 -4.16 -7.11 -13.89
C TYR A 166 -4.78 -8.49 -13.78
N MET A 167 -6.01 -8.55 -13.27
CA MET A 167 -6.71 -9.80 -12.97
C MET A 167 -8.14 -9.73 -13.50
N VAL A 168 -8.62 -10.84 -14.06
CA VAL A 168 -10.00 -11.01 -14.53
C VAL A 168 -10.68 -12.01 -13.62
N ALA A 169 -11.79 -11.59 -13.03
CA ALA A 169 -12.66 -12.44 -12.24
C ALA A 169 -13.63 -13.23 -13.13
N PRO A 170 -14.10 -14.40 -12.67
CA PRO A 170 -15.04 -15.22 -13.44
C PRO A 170 -16.47 -14.64 -13.45
N SER A 171 -16.80 -13.75 -12.51
CA SER A 171 -18.11 -13.11 -12.40
C SER A 171 -18.02 -11.74 -11.72
N PRO A 172 -19.03 -10.85 -11.87
CA PRO A 172 -19.07 -9.57 -11.17
C PRO A 172 -19.03 -9.73 -9.66
N GLU A 173 -19.73 -10.74 -9.12
CA GLU A 173 -19.76 -11.00 -7.68
C GLU A 173 -18.41 -11.48 -7.17
N ALA A 174 -17.76 -12.41 -7.89
CA ALA A 174 -16.41 -12.86 -7.54
C ALA A 174 -15.40 -11.69 -7.58
N MET A 175 -15.51 -10.78 -8.56
CA MET A 175 -14.65 -9.60 -8.64
C MET A 175 -14.78 -8.74 -7.39
N ARG A 176 -16.01 -8.43 -6.97
CA ARG A 176 -16.27 -7.60 -5.80
C ARG A 176 -15.75 -8.27 -4.53
N ILE A 177 -16.02 -9.56 -4.34
CA ILE A 177 -15.50 -10.33 -3.21
C ILE A 177 -13.97 -10.29 -3.19
N TRP A 178 -13.31 -10.51 -4.32
CA TRP A 178 -11.84 -10.44 -4.39
C TRP A 178 -11.29 -9.06 -4.05
N MET A 179 -11.89 -8.00 -4.60
CA MET A 179 -11.47 -6.63 -4.30
C MET A 179 -11.67 -6.31 -2.81
N ASP A 180 -12.84 -6.59 -2.25
CA ASP A 180 -13.14 -6.35 -0.85
C ASP A 180 -12.20 -7.16 0.05
N VAL A 181 -12.01 -8.46 -0.20
CA VAL A 181 -11.05 -9.31 0.54
C VAL A 181 -9.64 -8.75 0.52
N ILE A 182 -9.13 -8.31 -0.63
CA ILE A 182 -7.76 -7.80 -0.71
C ILE A 182 -7.68 -6.43 -0.02
N VAL A 183 -8.68 -5.57 -0.14
CA VAL A 183 -8.65 -4.23 0.46
C VAL A 183 -8.83 -4.27 1.98
N THR A 184 -9.76 -5.09 2.48
CA THR A 184 -10.12 -5.14 3.91
C THR A 184 -9.31 -6.19 4.67
N GLY A 185 -9.05 -7.33 4.03
CA GLY A 185 -8.32 -8.44 4.62
C GLY A 185 -6.81 -8.31 4.52
N ALA A 186 -6.28 -7.66 3.46
CA ALA A 186 -4.85 -7.36 3.45
C ALA A 186 -4.65 -6.19 4.40
N GLU A 187 -3.95 -6.42 5.50
CA GLU A 187 -3.64 -5.43 6.54
C GLU A 187 -2.83 -4.21 6.03
N GLY A 188 -2.66 -4.06 4.71
CA GLY A 188 -1.68 -3.24 4.02
C GLY A 188 -2.20 -2.07 3.18
N CYS A 189 -3.50 -1.73 3.14
CA CYS A 189 -3.90 -0.41 2.64
C CYS A 189 -3.56 0.67 3.68
N LYS A 190 -2.31 1.14 3.62
CA LYS A 190 -1.72 2.27 4.34
C LYS A 190 -1.69 2.14 5.86
N GLN A 191 -0.61 1.54 6.37
CA GLN A 191 0.16 2.32 7.33
C GLN A 191 0.86 3.41 6.49
N LYS A 192 0.36 4.64 6.56
CA LYS A 192 1.30 5.67 6.98
C LYS A 192 1.78 5.16 8.33
N SER A 193 2.88 4.41 8.38
CA SER A 193 3.59 4.33 9.65
C SER A 193 3.81 5.79 9.99
N SER A 194 3.22 6.24 11.09
CA SER A 194 3.62 7.50 11.70
C SER A 194 5.07 7.26 12.13
N HIS A 195 5.97 7.40 11.18
CA HIS A 195 7.39 7.37 11.42
C HIS A 195 7.75 8.75 11.93
N SER A 196 8.62 8.77 12.92
CA SER A 196 9.23 10.00 13.37
C SER A 196 10.42 10.29 12.48
N LEU A 197 10.75 11.58 12.32
CA LEU A 197 11.93 12.01 11.61
C LEU A 197 12.98 12.45 12.63
N LEU A 198 14.16 11.83 12.57
CA LEU A 198 15.32 12.27 13.31
C LEU A 198 15.95 13.44 12.54
N ASN A 199 15.85 14.64 13.12
CA ASN A 199 16.53 15.83 12.60
C ASN A 199 18.01 15.74 12.93
N ARG A 200 18.86 16.05 11.95
CA ARG A 200 20.31 16.06 12.08
C ARG A 200 20.86 17.30 11.40
N SER A 201 21.62 18.11 12.12
CA SER A 201 22.21 19.33 11.56
C SER A 201 23.02 19.00 10.30
N ASP A 202 22.73 19.69 9.20
CA ASP A 202 23.40 19.55 7.89
C ASP A 202 23.36 18.14 7.27
N GLN A 203 22.42 17.28 7.68
CA GLN A 203 22.25 15.95 7.12
C GLN A 203 20.78 15.62 6.83
N PRO A 204 20.50 14.73 5.84
CA PRO A 204 19.13 14.31 5.55
C PRO A 204 18.46 13.71 6.79
N LYS A 205 17.17 14.01 7.00
CA LYS A 205 16.40 13.41 8.09
C LYS A 205 16.26 11.91 7.91
N LEU A 206 16.30 11.17 9.02
CA LEU A 206 16.09 9.73 9.02
C LEU A 206 14.70 9.40 9.55
N ALA A 207 13.92 8.66 8.77
CA ALA A 207 12.66 8.08 9.23
C ALA A 207 12.93 6.88 10.14
N TYR A 208 12.26 6.85 11.28
CA TYR A 208 12.38 5.77 12.24
C TYR A 208 11.05 5.47 12.95
N ASN A 209 10.98 4.27 13.50
CA ASN A 209 9.98 3.83 14.45
C ASN A 209 10.68 3.40 15.74
N LYS A 210 10.20 3.94 16.88
CA LYS A 210 10.74 3.66 18.21
C LYS A 210 9.65 3.11 19.11
N LEU A 211 9.95 1.98 19.76
CA LEU A 211 9.16 1.36 20.80
C LEU A 211 9.85 1.62 22.15
N LYS A 212 9.10 2.16 23.11
CA LYS A 212 9.58 2.31 24.49
C LYS A 212 9.54 0.95 25.20
N GLY A 213 10.54 0.67 26.02
CA GLY A 213 10.65 -0.55 26.80
C GLY A 213 11.91 -0.55 27.67
N ARG A 214 12.24 -1.70 28.27
CA ARG A 214 13.44 -1.85 29.12
C ARG A 214 14.71 -2.07 28.30
N ASN A 215 15.85 -1.86 28.96
CA ASN A 215 17.17 -2.19 28.43
C ASN A 215 17.58 -3.65 28.78
N PRO A 216 18.48 -4.26 27.99
CA PRO A 216 19.10 -3.72 26.79
C PRO A 216 18.09 -3.50 25.66
N GLY A 217 18.17 -2.35 25.00
CA GLY A 217 17.34 -2.02 23.84
C GLY A 217 17.80 -2.79 22.61
N VAL A 218 16.97 -2.85 21.57
CA VAL A 218 17.26 -3.59 20.34
C VAL A 218 17.18 -2.64 19.14
N VAL A 219 18.22 -2.62 18.31
CA VAL A 219 18.27 -1.80 17.10
C VAL A 219 18.41 -2.68 15.87
N PHE A 220 17.45 -2.59 14.96
CA PHE A 220 17.49 -3.34 13.70
C PHE A 220 18.16 -2.53 12.59
N LEU A 221 19.16 -3.14 11.94
CA LEU A 221 19.91 -2.57 10.81
C LEU A 221 19.52 -3.31 9.51
N PRO A 222 18.73 -2.67 8.61
CA PRO A 222 18.31 -3.27 7.36
C PRO A 222 19.48 -3.61 6.43
N GLY A 223 19.24 -4.53 5.50
CA GLY A 223 20.17 -4.85 4.43
C GLY A 223 20.11 -3.85 3.27
N ILE A 224 20.98 -4.04 2.28
CA ILE A 224 20.95 -3.25 1.04
C ILE A 224 19.61 -3.45 0.31
N PHE A 225 19.08 -2.39 -0.30
CA PHE A 225 17.76 -2.37 -0.96
C PHE A 225 16.56 -2.76 -0.07
N SER A 226 16.75 -2.77 1.24
CA SER A 226 15.68 -2.99 2.22
C SER A 226 15.27 -1.68 2.88
N ASN A 227 14.14 -1.69 3.59
CA ASN A 227 13.66 -0.59 4.40
C ASN A 227 13.22 -1.09 5.79
N MET A 228 12.85 -0.17 6.68
CA MET A 228 12.43 -0.47 8.05
C MET A 228 11.11 -1.26 8.13
N ASN A 229 10.35 -1.42 7.04
CA ASN A 229 9.10 -2.17 7.03
C ASN A 229 9.26 -3.61 6.53
N GLY A 230 10.51 -4.10 6.40
CA GLY A 230 10.79 -5.48 6.03
C GLY A 230 10.30 -6.50 7.07
N VAL A 231 9.98 -7.72 6.62
CA VAL A 231 9.42 -8.81 7.46
C VAL A 231 10.22 -9.04 8.74
N LYS A 232 11.56 -9.04 8.64
CA LYS A 232 12.45 -9.25 9.79
C LYS A 232 12.36 -8.09 10.80
N ALA A 233 12.25 -6.86 10.32
CA ALA A 233 12.18 -5.68 11.18
C ALA A 233 10.86 -5.66 11.98
N LEU A 234 9.74 -5.95 11.30
CA LEU A 234 8.43 -5.99 11.93
C LEU A 234 8.29 -7.18 12.89
N ALA A 235 8.75 -8.37 12.49
CA ALA A 235 8.73 -9.54 13.37
C ALA A 235 9.57 -9.32 14.65
N LEU A 236 10.71 -8.63 14.53
CA LEU A 236 11.54 -8.28 15.68
C LEU A 236 10.91 -7.19 16.55
N GLU A 237 10.22 -6.21 15.96
CA GLU A 237 9.44 -5.21 16.69
C GLU A 237 8.35 -5.88 17.53
N ASP A 238 7.57 -6.79 16.92
CA ASP A 238 6.51 -7.54 17.60
C ASP A 238 7.07 -8.41 18.72
N PHE A 239 8.20 -9.08 18.49
CA PHE A 239 8.91 -9.84 19.51
C PHE A 239 9.34 -8.93 20.68
N CYS A 240 10.04 -7.83 20.42
CA CYS A 240 10.48 -6.89 21.45
C CYS A 240 9.31 -6.32 22.25
N LYS A 241 8.19 -6.04 21.58
CA LYS A 241 6.94 -5.62 22.22
C LYS A 241 6.38 -6.68 23.15
N SER A 242 6.37 -7.94 22.75
CA SER A 242 5.88 -9.05 23.58
C SER A 242 6.72 -9.27 24.84
N VAL A 243 8.03 -9.01 24.78
CA VAL A 243 8.96 -9.16 25.92
C VAL A 243 9.23 -7.86 26.68
N GLY A 244 8.65 -6.74 26.24
CA GLY A 244 8.77 -5.42 26.89
C GLY A 244 10.11 -4.71 26.72
N HIS A 245 10.91 -5.06 25.70
CA HIS A 245 12.20 -4.41 25.42
C HIS A 245 12.05 -3.17 24.52
N ALA A 246 12.89 -2.17 24.75
CA ALA A 246 12.98 -1.02 23.86
C ALA A 246 13.44 -1.48 22.47
N PHE A 247 12.89 -0.89 21.41
CA PHE A 247 13.22 -1.28 20.04
C PHE A 247 13.26 -0.08 19.09
N VAL A 248 14.22 -0.06 18.17
CA VAL A 248 14.34 0.95 17.12
C VAL A 248 14.58 0.28 15.77
N ARG A 249 13.84 0.73 14.76
CA ARG A 249 14.10 0.46 13.34
C ARG A 249 14.02 1.75 12.56
N PHE A 250 14.83 1.87 11.50
CA PHE A 250 14.93 3.10 10.73
C PHE A 250 15.31 2.83 9.28
N ASP A 251 15.07 3.81 8.42
CA ASP A 251 15.51 3.82 7.05
C ASP A 251 16.83 4.59 6.91
N TYR A 252 17.80 4.02 6.19
CA TYR A 252 19.02 4.76 5.84
C TYR A 252 18.69 5.99 4.99
N ARG A 253 19.57 6.99 4.97
CA ARG A 253 19.40 8.13 4.06
C ARG A 253 19.23 7.66 2.62
N GLY A 254 18.32 8.30 1.89
CA GLY A 254 17.94 7.93 0.53
C GLY A 254 17.08 6.66 0.41
N CYS A 255 16.85 5.91 1.48
CA CYS A 255 16.03 4.71 1.47
C CYS A 255 14.67 4.95 2.13
N GLY A 256 13.64 4.22 1.69
CA GLY A 256 12.32 4.20 2.31
C GLY A 256 11.72 5.60 2.50
N SER A 257 11.43 5.97 3.75
CA SER A 257 10.84 7.27 4.12
C SER A 257 11.88 8.30 4.59
N SER A 258 13.17 7.96 4.59
CA SER A 258 14.25 8.91 4.94
C SER A 258 14.55 9.85 3.78
N GLU A 259 14.97 11.06 4.10
CA GLU A 259 15.38 12.04 3.10
C GLU A 259 16.72 11.67 2.43
N GLY A 260 17.02 12.33 1.32
CA GLY A 260 18.23 12.14 0.53
C GLY A 260 17.99 11.34 -0.75
N SER A 261 19.07 11.08 -1.49
CA SER A 261 19.06 10.36 -2.76
C SER A 261 19.97 9.14 -2.67
N VAL A 262 19.45 7.96 -3.06
CA VAL A 262 20.22 6.69 -3.09
C VAL A 262 21.49 6.84 -3.93
N LYS A 263 21.44 7.62 -5.02
CA LYS A 263 22.56 7.82 -5.95
C LYS A 263 23.77 8.46 -5.27
N ASP A 264 23.53 9.26 -4.24
CA ASP A 264 24.57 10.00 -3.52
C ASP A 264 25.01 9.27 -2.24
N CYS A 265 24.48 8.08 -1.98
CA CYS A 265 24.76 7.30 -0.77
C CYS A 265 26.05 6.49 -0.91
N THR A 266 26.78 6.39 0.19
CA THR A 266 27.95 5.51 0.32
C THR A 266 27.83 4.72 1.61
N ILE A 267 28.53 3.59 1.69
CA ILE A 267 28.59 2.77 2.92
C ILE A 267 29.06 3.63 4.11
N GLY A 268 30.01 4.55 3.89
CA GLY A 268 30.47 5.49 4.91
C GLY A 268 29.38 6.47 5.40
N LYS A 269 28.49 6.93 4.50
CA LYS A 269 27.35 7.77 4.88
C LYS A 269 26.30 6.97 5.66
N TRP A 270 26.03 5.72 5.27
CA TRP A 270 25.14 4.83 6.03
C TRP A 270 25.71 4.43 7.39
N ARG A 271 27.03 4.25 7.51
CA ARG A 271 27.69 4.11 8.82
C ARG A 271 27.40 5.31 9.73
N LYS A 272 27.50 6.54 9.22
CA LYS A 272 27.14 7.74 9.98
C LYS A 272 25.65 7.75 10.38
N ASP A 273 24.76 7.25 9.54
CA ASP A 273 23.33 7.10 9.88
C ASP A 273 23.11 6.17 11.07
N VAL A 274 23.78 5.01 11.09
CA VAL A 274 23.71 4.07 12.22
C VAL A 274 24.17 4.73 13.52
N LEU A 275 25.29 5.47 13.47
CA LEU A 275 25.81 6.16 14.65
C LEU A 275 24.84 7.24 15.16
N SER A 276 24.25 8.05 14.26
CA SER A 276 23.23 9.03 14.65
C SER A 276 22.02 8.37 15.33
N VAL A 277 21.58 7.21 14.84
CA VAL A 277 20.46 6.48 15.46
C VAL A 277 20.82 5.97 16.85
N LEU A 278 22.02 5.41 17.04
CA LEU A 278 22.46 4.94 18.36
C LEU A 278 22.67 6.08 19.34
N ASP A 279 23.19 7.21 18.87
CA ASP A 279 23.51 8.34 19.72
C ASP A 279 22.25 9.09 20.15
N GLU A 280 21.30 9.32 19.24
CA GLU A 280 20.16 10.20 19.47
C GLU A 280 18.87 9.47 19.86
N LEU A 281 18.70 8.20 19.42
CA LEU A 281 17.43 7.50 19.58
C LEU A 281 17.46 6.42 20.67
N THR A 282 18.63 6.08 21.22
CA THR A 282 18.78 4.99 22.18
C THR A 282 19.42 5.43 23.49
N GLU A 283 19.03 4.80 24.59
CA GLU A 283 19.53 5.06 25.93
C GLU A 283 19.98 3.74 26.56
N GLY A 284 21.12 3.72 27.23
CA GLY A 284 21.67 2.50 27.86
C GLY A 284 22.17 1.46 26.85
N PRO A 285 22.45 0.21 27.31
CA PRO A 285 23.04 -0.83 26.48
C PRO A 285 22.10 -1.30 25.36
N GLN A 286 22.63 -1.55 24.16
CA GLN A 286 21.90 -1.92 22.95
C GLN A 286 22.38 -3.26 22.38
N ILE A 287 21.43 -4.08 21.92
CA ILE A 287 21.66 -5.23 21.07
C ILE A 287 21.44 -4.80 19.62
N LEU A 288 22.47 -4.94 18.80
CA LEU A 288 22.36 -4.63 17.37
C LEU A 288 22.00 -5.90 16.59
N VAL A 289 20.97 -5.82 15.77
CA VAL A 289 20.55 -6.91 14.89
C VAL A 289 20.73 -6.48 13.44
N GLY A 290 21.77 -6.96 12.77
CA GLY A 290 22.13 -6.54 11.43
C GLY A 290 21.92 -7.61 10.36
N SER A 291 21.20 -7.28 9.30
CA SER A 291 20.99 -8.19 8.17
C SER A 291 21.81 -7.79 6.94
N SER A 292 22.57 -8.73 6.36
CA SER A 292 23.39 -8.47 5.16
C SER A 292 24.31 -7.27 5.35
N LEU A 293 24.19 -6.22 4.53
CA LEU A 293 24.91 -4.96 4.69
C LEU A 293 24.74 -4.34 6.10
N GLY A 294 23.56 -4.46 6.69
CA GLY A 294 23.32 -4.00 8.06
C GLY A 294 24.18 -4.73 9.08
N GLY A 295 24.53 -5.99 8.82
CA GLY A 295 25.49 -6.75 9.64
C GLY A 295 26.92 -6.23 9.53
N TRP A 296 27.32 -5.68 8.38
CA TRP A 296 28.63 -5.04 8.26
C TRP A 296 28.66 -3.70 9.01
N LEU A 297 27.62 -2.88 8.83
CA LEU A 297 27.48 -1.60 9.55
C LEU A 297 27.36 -1.80 11.07
N MET A 298 26.74 -2.90 11.51
CA MET A 298 26.68 -3.33 12.90
C MET A 298 28.07 -3.46 13.53
N LEU A 299 29.01 -4.10 12.83
CA LEU A 299 30.38 -4.28 13.32
C LEU A 299 31.09 -2.92 13.46
N HIS A 300 30.93 -2.05 12.47
CA HIS A 300 31.46 -0.68 12.52
C HIS A 300 30.88 0.14 13.67
N ALA A 301 29.59 -0.03 13.97
CA ALA A 301 28.94 0.63 15.09
C ALA A 301 29.45 0.12 16.44
N ALA A 302 29.66 -1.19 16.58
CA ALA A 302 30.20 -1.81 17.78
C ALA A 302 31.62 -1.35 18.10
N ILE A 303 32.46 -1.20 17.06
CA ILE A 303 33.81 -0.64 17.21
C ILE A 303 33.76 0.83 17.64
N ALA A 304 32.79 1.60 17.12
CA ALA A 304 32.70 3.03 17.37
C ALA A 304 32.01 3.40 18.70
N ARG A 305 31.20 2.53 19.28
CA ARG A 305 30.43 2.74 20.52
C ARG A 305 30.47 1.50 21.43
N PRO A 306 31.65 0.94 21.74
CA PRO A 306 31.75 -0.32 22.48
C PRO A 306 31.01 -0.30 23.82
N GLU A 307 31.00 0.84 24.51
CA GLU A 307 30.33 1.06 25.79
C GLU A 307 28.80 0.99 25.72
N LYS A 308 28.22 1.24 24.54
CA LYS A 308 26.77 1.14 24.33
C LYS A 308 26.34 -0.25 23.86
N ILE A 309 27.25 -1.13 23.44
CA ILE A 309 26.85 -2.40 22.80
C ILE A 309 26.86 -3.54 23.82
N ALA A 310 25.69 -4.13 24.05
CA ALA A 310 25.52 -5.31 24.88
C ALA A 310 25.76 -6.62 24.11
N ALA A 311 25.28 -6.71 22.87
CA ALA A 311 25.43 -7.89 22.02
C ALA A 311 25.21 -7.57 20.54
N LEU A 312 25.68 -8.47 19.67
CA LEU A 312 25.53 -8.40 18.22
C LEU A 312 24.85 -9.65 17.68
N VAL A 313 23.87 -9.48 16.79
CA VAL A 313 23.18 -10.59 16.11
C VAL A 313 23.23 -10.35 14.60
N GLY A 314 24.01 -11.17 13.90
CA GLY A 314 24.16 -11.10 12.45
C GLY A 314 23.22 -12.05 11.70
N ILE A 315 22.56 -11.56 10.65
CA ILE A 315 21.74 -12.38 9.74
C ILE A 315 22.32 -12.28 8.33
N ALA A 316 23.03 -13.33 7.90
CA ALA A 316 23.73 -13.39 6.62
C ALA A 316 24.65 -12.17 6.39
N VAL A 317 25.56 -11.92 7.34
CA VAL A 317 26.42 -10.72 7.36
C VAL A 317 27.27 -10.61 6.10
N ALA A 318 27.19 -9.46 5.43
CA ALA A 318 27.90 -9.19 4.18
C ALA A 318 29.10 -8.25 4.42
N ALA A 319 29.98 -8.60 5.36
CA ALA A 319 31.19 -7.83 5.64
C ALA A 319 32.15 -7.92 4.45
N ASP A 320 32.57 -6.77 3.93
CA ASP A 320 33.48 -6.59 2.78
C ASP A 320 33.08 -7.29 1.46
N HIS A 321 31.93 -7.98 1.44
CA HIS A 321 31.54 -8.88 0.35
C HIS A 321 31.61 -8.23 -1.03
N ILE A 322 31.09 -7.01 -1.19
CA ILE A 322 31.11 -6.30 -2.48
C ILE A 322 32.55 -5.95 -2.88
N VAL A 323 33.39 -5.54 -1.94
CA VAL A 323 34.80 -5.19 -2.20
C VAL A 323 35.57 -6.44 -2.62
N SER A 324 35.45 -7.53 -1.87
CA SER A 324 36.12 -8.78 -2.19
C SER A 324 35.64 -9.36 -3.52
N THR A 325 34.34 -9.31 -3.80
CA THR A 325 33.79 -9.77 -5.08
C THR A 325 34.31 -8.92 -6.23
N PHE A 326 34.32 -7.59 -6.08
CA PHE A 326 34.81 -6.67 -7.11
C PHE A 326 36.29 -6.91 -7.42
N GLN A 327 37.12 -7.13 -6.41
CA GLN A 327 38.54 -7.45 -6.58
C GLN A 327 38.79 -8.79 -7.29
N GLN A 328 37.81 -9.70 -7.28
CA GLN A 328 37.87 -11.00 -7.94
C GLN A 328 37.26 -10.99 -9.34
N LEU A 329 36.66 -9.88 -9.78
CA LEU A 329 36.11 -9.80 -11.13
C LEU A 329 37.25 -9.88 -12.16
N PRO A 330 37.09 -10.67 -13.23
CA PRO A 330 38.01 -10.63 -14.35
C PRO A 330 37.99 -9.22 -14.96
N VAL A 331 39.12 -8.82 -15.54
CA VAL A 331 39.30 -7.50 -16.19
C VAL A 331 38.52 -7.40 -17.52
N GLU A 332 37.86 -8.50 -17.91
CA GLU A 332 37.21 -8.71 -19.20
C GLU A 332 35.90 -7.92 -19.39
#